data_AF-A0A9C9Y6G5-F1
#
_entry.id   AF-A0A9C9Y6G5-F1
#
_cell.length_a   1.000
_cell.length_b   1.000
_cell.length_c   1.000
_cell.angle_alpha   90.00
_cell.angle_beta   90.00
_cell.angle_gamma   90.00
#
_symmetry.space_group_name_H-M   'P 1'
#
loop_
_entity.id
_entity.type
_entity.pdbx_description
1 polymer ?
#
loop_
_entity_poly.entity_id
_entity_poly.type
_entity_poly.pdbx_seq_one_letter_code
_entity_poly.pdbx_strand_id
1 'polypeptide(L)'
;MQKATFIKPTKAQESSNAIERLYIGMRHLFNRGFYKPMGISGETLREALLFLRPEIYGSIAEDKTEFEGLKYIIDRLPMGIEECQYINLTADEGFRNSTFKVIIPPKRRR
;
A
#
# COMPACT_ATOMS: atom_id res chain seq x y z
N MET A 1 -8.15 36.54 23.48
CA MET A 1 -8.30 35.41 22.54
C MET A 1 -7.50 34.24 23.10
N GLN A 2 -8.16 33.21 23.63
CA GLN A 2 -7.48 32.03 24.15
C GLN A 2 -6.86 31.27 22.96
N LYS A 3 -5.53 31.08 22.97
CA LYS A 3 -4.85 30.28 21.95
C LYS A 3 -5.28 28.83 22.14
N ALA A 4 -5.98 28.26 21.16
CA ALA A 4 -6.25 26.83 21.11
C ALA A 4 -4.90 26.09 21.10
N THR A 5 -4.61 25.35 22.16
CA THR A 5 -3.47 24.45 22.24
C THR A 5 -3.75 23.26 21.33
N PHE A 6 -3.15 23.25 20.14
CA PHE A 6 -3.16 22.08 19.26
C PHE A 6 -2.38 20.96 19.94
N ILE A 7 -3.09 20.06 20.62
CA ILE A 7 -2.52 18.81 21.12
C ILE A 7 -2.17 17.99 19.89
N LYS A 8 -0.88 17.81 19.63
CA LYS A 8 -0.43 16.90 18.58
C LYS A 8 -0.85 15.48 18.97
N PRO A 9 -1.49 14.71 18.09
CA PRO A 9 -1.85 13.34 18.38
C PRO A 9 -0.59 12.54 18.72
N THR A 10 -0.74 11.58 19.64
CA THR A 10 0.35 10.65 19.93
C THR A 10 0.54 9.73 18.72
N LYS A 11 1.75 9.18 18.54
CA LYS A 11 2.03 8.24 17.45
C LYS A 11 1.04 7.05 17.44
N ALA A 12 0.66 6.55 18.61
CA ALA A 12 -0.36 5.49 18.74
C ALA A 12 -1.76 5.91 18.26
N GLN A 13 -2.13 7.19 18.43
CA GLN A 13 -3.38 7.73 17.89
C GLN A 13 -3.31 7.90 16.37
N GLU A 14 -2.16 8.31 15.84
CA GLU A 14 -1.93 8.41 14.39
C GLU A 14 -2.01 7.02 13.73
N SER A 15 -1.39 6.00 14.33
CA SER A 15 -1.46 4.61 13.86
C SER A 15 -2.90 4.07 13.89
N SER A 16 -3.62 4.25 15.01
CA SER A 16 -5.01 3.81 15.12
C SER A 16 -5.91 4.46 14.05
N ASN A 17 -5.76 5.77 13.84
CA ASN A 17 -6.50 6.49 12.80
C ASN A 17 -6.13 6.01 11.39
N ALA A 18 -4.87 5.65 11.15
CA ALA A 18 -4.44 5.11 9.87
C ALA A 18 -5.02 3.72 9.60
N ILE A 19 -5.11 2.84 10.60
CA ILE A 19 -5.78 1.53 10.50
C ILE A 19 -7.26 1.71 10.16
N GLU A 20 -7.94 2.64 10.83
CA GLU A 20 -9.37 2.89 10.59
C GLU A 20 -9.62 3.39 9.16
N ARG A 21 -8.81 4.33 8.67
CA ARG A 21 -8.87 4.82 7.28
C ARG A 21 -8.61 3.71 6.28
N LEU A 22 -7.61 2.86 6.54
CA LEU A 22 -7.29 1.71 5.70
C LEU A 22 -8.48 0.74 5.63
N TYR A 23 -9.08 0.40 6.78
CA TYR A 23 -10.23 -0.49 6.85
C TYR A 23 -11.43 0.05 6.06
N ILE A 24 -11.75 1.34 6.23
CA ILE A 24 -12.83 2.00 5.48
C ILE A 24 -12.52 1.98 3.98
N GLY A 25 -11.28 2.34 3.58
CA GLY A 25 -10.84 2.32 2.20
C GLY A 25 -10.95 0.94 1.56
N MET A 26 -10.46 -0.10 2.25
CA MET A 26 -10.56 -1.50 1.81
C MET A 26 -12.01 -1.94 1.65
N ARG A 27 -12.89 -1.58 2.58
CA ARG A 27 -14.32 -1.89 2.50
C ARG A 27 -14.98 -1.22 1.30
N HIS A 28 -14.61 0.01 0.97
CA HIS A 28 -15.10 0.68 -0.25
C HIS A 28 -14.61 -0.01 -1.52
N LEU A 29 -13.34 -0.42 -1.57
CA LEU A 29 -12.79 -1.16 -2.72
C LEU A 29 -13.45 -2.53 -2.87
N PHE A 30 -13.71 -3.20 -1.76
CA PHE A 30 -14.41 -4.48 -1.74
C PHE A 30 -15.85 -4.35 -2.27
N ASN A 31 -16.62 -3.39 -1.74
CA ASN A 31 -17.99 -3.13 -2.20
C ASN A 31 -18.04 -2.73 -3.68
N ARG A 32 -16.99 -2.07 -4.19
CA ARG A 32 -16.85 -1.73 -5.61
C ARG A 32 -16.61 -2.96 -6.50
N GLY A 33 -16.12 -4.07 -5.94
CA GLY A 33 -15.85 -5.32 -6.65
C GLY A 33 -14.61 -5.31 -7.55
N PHE A 34 -13.95 -4.17 -7.72
CA PHE A 34 -12.68 -4.07 -8.43
C PHE A 34 -11.86 -2.85 -7.97
N TYR A 35 -10.54 -2.98 -8.00
CA TYR A 35 -9.60 -1.88 -7.84
C TYR A 35 -8.41 -2.05 -8.79
N LYS A 36 -7.68 -0.96 -9.06
CA LYS A 36 -6.44 -1.02 -9.85
C LYS A 36 -5.25 -0.88 -8.90
N PRO A 37 -4.43 -1.93 -8.71
CA PRO A 37 -3.25 -1.87 -7.83
C PRO A 37 -2.26 -0.76 -8.22
N MET A 38 -2.07 -0.53 -9.52
CA MET A 38 -1.22 0.56 -10.04
C MET A 38 -1.99 1.83 -10.40
N GLY A 39 -3.25 1.94 -9.98
CA GLY A 39 -4.06 3.15 -10.13
C GLY A 39 -4.13 3.91 -8.81
N ILE A 40 -4.85 5.04 -8.83
CA ILE A 40 -5.02 5.94 -7.68
C ILE A 40 -5.48 5.17 -6.42
N SER A 41 -6.42 4.24 -6.58
CA SER A 41 -6.91 3.40 -5.48
C SER A 41 -5.86 2.52 -4.81
N GLY A 42 -4.94 1.98 -5.61
CA GLY A 42 -3.87 1.11 -5.10
C GLY A 42 -2.71 1.91 -4.53
N GLU A 43 -2.39 3.05 -5.14
CA GLU A 43 -1.41 4.01 -4.62
C GLU A 43 -1.80 4.48 -3.20
N THR A 44 -3.05 4.91 -3.02
CA THR A 44 -3.55 5.37 -1.72
C THR A 44 -3.52 4.26 -0.66
N LEU A 45 -3.79 3.02 -1.07
CA LEU A 45 -3.76 1.87 -0.15
C LEU A 45 -2.32 1.52 0.23
N ARG A 46 -1.38 1.59 -0.73
CA ARG A 46 0.05 1.39 -0.50
C ARG A 46 0.62 2.45 0.44
N GLU A 47 0.30 3.71 0.23
CA GLU A 47 0.71 4.81 1.10
C GLU A 47 0.18 4.65 2.52
N ALA A 48 -1.10 4.26 2.67
CA ALA A 48 -1.69 4.00 3.98
C ALA A 48 -1.02 2.82 4.71
N LEU A 49 -0.67 1.75 3.99
CA LEU A 49 0.08 0.62 4.56
C LEU A 49 1.52 1.02 4.95
N LEU A 50 2.19 1.84 4.14
CA LEU A 50 3.52 2.37 4.44
C LEU A 50 3.53 3.31 5.64
N PHE A 51 2.42 4.01 5.89
CA PHE A 51 2.26 4.85 7.07
C PHE A 51 2.23 4.04 8.37
N LEU A 52 1.74 2.79 8.35
CA LEU A 52 1.70 1.87 9.50
C LEU A 52 3.06 1.26 9.86
N ARG A 53 4.14 1.91 9.44
CA ARG A 53 5.52 1.52 9.74
C ARG A 53 5.95 2.05 11.12
N PRO A 54 6.67 1.27 11.95
CA PRO A 54 7.16 -0.10 11.74
C PRO A 54 6.20 -1.20 12.23
N GLU A 55 5.03 -0.85 12.75
CA GLU A 55 4.14 -1.74 13.51
C GLU A 55 3.73 -3.00 12.72
N ILE A 56 3.51 -2.87 11.41
CA ILE A 56 3.14 -4.01 10.56
C ILE A 56 4.31 -4.42 9.65
N TYR A 57 5.00 -3.45 9.04
CA TYR A 57 5.97 -3.72 7.98
C TYR A 57 7.45 -3.39 8.32
N GLY A 58 7.78 -3.13 9.59
CA GLY A 58 9.19 -3.02 10.02
C GLY A 58 10.00 -1.97 9.25
N SER A 59 11.17 -2.34 8.74
CA SER A 59 12.07 -1.48 7.95
C SER A 59 11.85 -1.55 6.44
N ILE A 60 10.75 -2.14 5.95
CA ILE A 60 10.54 -2.47 4.52
C ILE A 60 10.71 -1.31 3.53
N ALA A 61 10.54 -0.07 4.00
CA ALA A 61 10.62 1.14 3.18
C ALA A 61 12.01 1.80 3.22
N GLU A 62 13.02 1.13 3.76
CA GLU A 62 14.43 1.50 3.61
C GLU A 62 14.98 0.91 2.29
N ASP A 63 15.87 1.64 1.60
CA ASP A 63 16.46 1.27 0.30
C ASP A 63 17.50 0.13 0.39
N LYS A 64 17.27 -0.86 1.26
CA LYS A 64 18.11 -2.05 1.35
C LYS A 64 17.43 -3.19 0.62
N THR A 65 18.14 -3.80 -0.33
CA THR A 65 17.74 -5.06 -0.96
C THR A 65 17.85 -6.20 0.06
N GLU A 66 16.82 -6.35 0.90
CA GLU A 66 16.79 -7.34 1.96
C GLU A 66 16.01 -8.58 1.53
N PHE A 67 16.72 -9.68 1.26
CA PHE A 67 16.13 -11.03 1.20
C PHE A 67 15.36 -11.37 2.49
N GLU A 68 15.80 -10.82 3.63
CA GLU A 68 15.10 -10.91 4.91
C GLU A 68 13.74 -10.22 4.89
N GLY A 69 13.60 -9.10 4.16
CA GLY A 69 12.34 -8.41 3.97
C GLY A 69 11.31 -9.25 3.22
N LEU A 70 11.73 -9.99 2.19
CA LEU A 70 10.83 -10.91 1.47
C LEU A 70 10.36 -12.05 2.39
N LYS A 71 11.28 -12.63 3.16
CA LYS A 71 10.94 -13.66 4.15
C LYS A 71 9.94 -13.13 5.20
N TYR A 72 10.18 -11.92 5.70
CA TYR A 72 9.30 -11.23 6.66
C TYR A 72 7.87 -11.05 6.14
N ILE A 73 7.71 -10.75 4.85
CA ILE A 73 6.40 -10.59 4.21
C ILE A 73 5.71 -11.95 4.11
N ILE A 74 6.41 -12.98 3.63
CA ILE A 74 5.86 -14.33 3.46
C ILE A 74 5.35 -14.87 4.80
N ASP A 75 6.12 -14.69 5.88
CA ASP A 75 5.75 -15.15 7.23
C ASP A 75 4.52 -14.43 7.82
N ARG A 76 4.12 -13.27 7.26
CA ARG A 76 3.00 -12.44 7.73
C ARG A 76 1.83 -12.36 6.76
N LEU A 77 1.82 -13.17 5.71
CA LEU A 77 0.67 -13.23 4.83
C LEU A 77 -0.57 -13.66 5.62
N PRO A 78 -1.75 -13.11 5.30
CA PRO A 78 -2.98 -13.45 6.00
C PRO A 78 -3.32 -14.94 5.81
N MET A 79 -3.86 -15.57 6.85
CA MET A 79 -4.42 -16.93 6.74
C MET A 79 -5.48 -16.98 5.64
N GLY A 80 -5.48 -18.03 4.82
CA GLY A 80 -6.37 -18.16 3.66
C GLY A 80 -5.78 -17.59 2.36
N ILE A 81 -4.55 -17.06 2.35
CA ILE A 81 -3.89 -16.66 1.10
C ILE A 81 -3.64 -17.86 0.17
N GLU A 82 -3.52 -19.05 0.73
CA GLU A 82 -3.45 -20.33 0.04
C GLU A 82 -4.72 -20.64 -0.78
N GLU A 83 -5.86 -20.06 -0.41
CA GLU A 83 -7.13 -20.21 -1.14
C GLU A 83 -7.26 -19.18 -2.27
N CYS A 84 -6.35 -18.20 -2.36
CA CYS A 84 -6.37 -17.20 -3.41
C CYS A 84 -6.02 -17.83 -4.76
N GLN A 85 -6.97 -17.81 -5.69
CA GLN A 85 -6.76 -18.31 -7.06
C GLN A 85 -5.72 -17.51 -7.85
N TYR A 86 -5.52 -16.23 -7.50
CA TYR A 86 -4.62 -15.32 -8.21
C TYR A 86 -3.79 -14.51 -7.22
N ILE A 87 -2.47 -14.63 -7.31
CA ILE A 87 -1.51 -13.77 -6.61
C ILE A 87 -0.78 -12.96 -7.67
N ASN A 88 -0.91 -11.63 -7.62
CA ASN A 88 -0.20 -10.74 -8.53
C ASN A 88 1.01 -10.14 -7.83
N LEU A 89 2.19 -10.71 -8.06
CA LEU A 89 3.45 -10.14 -7.61
C LEU A 89 3.94 -9.16 -8.67
N THR A 90 3.95 -7.87 -8.35
CA THR A 90 4.45 -6.82 -9.25
C THR A 90 5.73 -6.23 -8.68
N ALA A 91 6.82 -6.30 -9.45
CA ALA A 91 8.05 -5.59 -9.15
C ALA A 91 7.92 -4.14 -9.67
N ASP A 92 8.15 -3.16 -8.81
CA ASP A 92 8.31 -1.77 -9.22
C ASP A 92 9.80 -1.46 -9.34
N GLU A 93 10.35 -1.65 -10.54
CA GLU A 93 11.75 -1.39 -10.86
C GLU A 93 12.08 0.12 -10.93
N GLY A 94 11.12 1.00 -10.60
CA GLY A 94 11.35 2.44 -10.49
C GLY A 94 11.40 3.18 -11.84
N PHE A 95 11.11 2.50 -12.96
CA PHE A 95 11.10 3.11 -14.29
C PHE A 95 9.99 4.16 -14.50
N ARG A 96 9.11 4.37 -13.52
CA ARG A 96 8.03 5.37 -13.57
C ARG A 96 8.52 6.81 -13.79
N ASN A 97 9.71 7.13 -13.29
CA ASN A 97 10.35 8.45 -13.46
C ASN A 97 11.49 8.43 -14.50
N SER A 98 11.67 7.32 -15.20
CA SER A 98 12.71 7.21 -16.22
C SER A 98 12.39 8.07 -17.43
N THR A 99 13.43 8.50 -18.15
CA THR A 99 13.29 9.30 -19.39
C THR A 99 12.78 8.46 -20.57
N PHE A 100 12.45 7.18 -20.37
CA PHE A 100 11.99 6.31 -21.44
C PHE A 100 10.59 6.72 -21.92
N LYS A 101 10.42 6.79 -23.23
CA LYS A 101 9.10 7.04 -23.84
C LYS A 101 8.27 5.77 -23.71
N VAL A 102 7.18 5.84 -22.94
CA VAL A 102 6.25 4.73 -22.75
C VAL A 102 5.70 4.26 -24.11
N ILE A 103 5.96 3.00 -24.46
CA ILE A 103 5.41 2.38 -25.67
C ILE A 103 3.98 1.93 -25.34
N ILE A 104 2.99 2.74 -25.72
CA ILE A 104 1.58 2.39 -25.54
C ILE A 104 1.08 1.72 -26.83
N PRO A 105 0.70 0.42 -26.80
CA PRO A 105 0.12 -0.22 -27.97
C PRO A 105 -1.22 0.44 -28.33
N PRO A 106 -1.56 0.56 -29.63
CA PRO A 106 -2.82 1.16 -30.05
C PRO A 106 -4.01 0.36 -29.50
N LYS A 107 -5.08 1.07 -29.13
CA LYS A 107 -6.32 0.47 -28.63
C LYS A 107 -6.82 -0.53 -29.66
N ARG A 108 -6.86 -1.82 -29.29
CA ARG A 108 -7.44 -2.87 -30.15
C ARG A 108 -8.87 -2.46 -30.48
N ARG A 109 -9.22 -2.35 -31.77
CA ARG A 109 -10.62 -2.20 -32.20
C ARG A 109 -11.37 -3.44 -31.68
N ARG A 110 -12.34 -3.22 -30.80
CA ARG A 110 -13.39 -4.19 -30.48
C ARG A 110 -14.60 -3.85 -31.33
#